data_AF-A0A139XQG3-F1
#
_entry.id   AF-A0A139XQG3-F1
#
_cell.length_a   1.000
_cell.length_b   1.000
_cell.length_c   1.000
_cell.angle_alpha   90.00
_cell.angle_beta   90.00
_cell.angle_gamma   90.00
#
_symmetry.space_group_name_H-M   'P 1'
#
loop_
_entity.id
_entity.type
_entity.pdbx_description
1 polymer ?
#
loop_
_entity_poly.entity_id
_entity_poly.type
_entity_poly.pdbx_seq_one_letter_code
_entity_poly.pdbx_strand_id
1 'polypeptide(L)'
;MQFAILRRRDTREAHDEKDLPKTLVVANTHLFFHPYARHIRVLQIYVMTNFLQTLREEFAESEDSSTAPAEPASFSASRRLPPVIMCGDFNCQPGSGGLKLLKKKAVHAYLDDWHDGLAFRWEKDEDAAAEDEEEKNGDEEAKSGIEMKKEDAPGTIVSPSLPETSPASSDSAVAFAAASESRNAEHEGKGPHEMESGIDHREAGGEQGTGEEPGVALRLPGDLDLVDCYEDSPLAFSNFVSGFQATLDYIYASSDFKVVARLPGVSEEAVRAHGGLPCHGYPSDHLAIAVDLQLKSTESPENSYTK
;
A
#
# COMPACT_ATOMS: atom_id res chain seq x y z
N MET A 1 6.60 -4.44 -2.83
CA MET A 1 5.33 -4.52 -3.57
C MET A 1 5.31 -5.78 -4.41
N GLN A 2 4.18 -6.49 -4.40
CA GLN A 2 3.82 -7.53 -5.35
C GLN A 2 2.78 -6.97 -6.32
N PHE A 3 2.70 -7.50 -7.53
CA PHE A 3 1.69 -7.07 -8.50
C PHE A 3 1.27 -8.24 -9.39
N ALA A 4 0.10 -8.10 -10.01
CA ALA A 4 -0.42 -8.97 -11.04
C ALA A 4 -0.98 -8.12 -12.19
N ILE A 5 -0.66 -8.52 -13.42
CA ILE A 5 -1.28 -7.96 -14.62
C ILE A 5 -2.41 -8.90 -15.02
N LEU A 6 -3.64 -8.44 -14.82
CA LEU A 6 -4.84 -9.20 -15.14
C LEU A 6 -5.26 -8.86 -16.57
N ARG A 7 -5.23 -9.85 -17.45
CA ARG A 7 -5.72 -9.71 -18.83
C ARG A 7 -7.06 -10.38 -18.99
N ARG A 8 -7.99 -9.67 -19.61
CA ARG A 8 -9.28 -10.24 -20.03
C ARG A 8 -9.03 -11.32 -21.08
N ARG A 9 -9.74 -12.43 -20.97
CA ARG A 9 -9.71 -13.49 -21.99
C ARG A 9 -10.42 -13.02 -23.26
N ASP A 10 -9.87 -13.36 -24.41
CA ASP A 10 -10.54 -13.17 -25.70
C ASP A 10 -11.62 -14.25 -25.88
N THR A 11 -12.81 -14.00 -25.33
CA THR A 11 -14.01 -14.85 -25.52
C THR A 11 -15.07 -14.12 -26.33
N ARG A 12 -16.03 -14.88 -26.89
CA ARG A 12 -17.19 -14.31 -27.59
C ARG A 12 -17.99 -13.33 -26.72
N GLU A 13 -18.19 -13.64 -25.44
CA GLU A 13 -18.87 -12.75 -24.48
C GLU A 13 -18.07 -11.47 -24.21
N ALA A 14 -16.73 -11.55 -24.16
CA ALA A 14 -15.86 -10.39 -23.99
C ALA A 14 -15.92 -9.40 -25.18
N HIS A 15 -16.38 -9.85 -26.36
CA HIS A 15 -16.61 -8.97 -27.50
C HIS A 15 -17.89 -8.11 -27.36
N ASP A 16 -18.83 -8.53 -26.52
CA ASP A 16 -20.05 -7.78 -26.23
C ASP A 16 -19.82 -6.72 -25.12
N GLU A 17 -18.79 -6.88 -24.29
CA GLU A 17 -18.37 -5.91 -23.25
C GLU A 17 -17.26 -4.97 -23.75
N LYS A 18 -17.54 -4.19 -24.80
CA LYS A 18 -16.53 -3.32 -25.43
C LYS A 18 -15.96 -2.23 -24.51
N ASP A 19 -16.67 -1.89 -23.44
CA ASP A 19 -16.32 -0.78 -22.55
C ASP A 19 -15.37 -1.19 -21.41
N LEU A 20 -15.15 -2.49 -21.20
CA LEU A 20 -14.21 -2.97 -20.18
C LEU A 20 -12.76 -2.93 -20.69
N PRO A 21 -11.79 -2.57 -19.83
CA PRO A 21 -10.37 -2.59 -20.16
C PRO A 21 -9.93 -4.02 -20.45
N LYS A 22 -9.01 -4.22 -21.43
CA LYS A 22 -8.44 -5.56 -21.63
C LYS A 22 -7.40 -5.88 -20.58
N THR A 23 -6.79 -4.86 -19.95
CA THR A 23 -5.75 -5.00 -18.94
C THR A 23 -6.08 -4.25 -17.66
N LEU A 24 -5.88 -4.89 -16.51
CA LEU A 24 -5.98 -4.30 -15.17
C LEU A 24 -4.69 -4.58 -14.39
N VAL A 25 -4.12 -3.56 -13.76
CA VAL A 25 -2.97 -3.70 -12.86
C VAL A 25 -3.49 -3.84 -11.43
N VAL A 26 -3.16 -4.94 -10.76
CA VAL A 26 -3.43 -5.13 -9.34
C VAL A 26 -2.12 -5.15 -8.59
N ALA A 27 -1.99 -4.31 -7.57
CA ALA A 27 -0.81 -4.21 -6.72
C ALA A 27 -1.15 -4.49 -5.27
N ASN A 28 -0.22 -5.11 -4.56
CA ASN A 28 -0.32 -5.33 -3.13
C ASN A 28 1.00 -5.00 -2.44
N THR A 29 0.95 -4.41 -1.26
CA THR A 29 2.16 -4.07 -0.50
C THR A 29 2.00 -4.30 0.99
N HIS A 30 3.13 -4.39 1.67
CA HIS A 30 3.23 -4.30 3.12
C HIS A 30 4.44 -3.39 3.38
N LEU A 31 4.19 -2.15 3.82
CA LEU A 31 5.23 -1.15 4.03
C LEU A 31 5.91 -1.34 5.39
N PHE A 32 7.07 -0.72 5.55
CA PHE A 32 7.88 -0.90 6.75
C PHE A 32 7.17 -0.45 8.03
N PHE A 33 7.10 -1.34 9.01
CA PHE A 33 6.22 -1.22 10.18
C PHE A 33 6.70 -0.23 11.25
N HIS A 34 8.02 0.02 11.33
CA HIS A 34 8.60 0.70 12.48
C HIS A 34 7.97 2.08 12.75
N PRO A 35 7.53 2.39 13.98
CA PRO A 35 6.73 3.59 14.27
C PRO A 35 7.43 4.89 13.83
N TYR A 36 8.72 5.01 14.16
CA TYR A 36 9.57 6.16 13.81
C TYR A 36 10.14 6.12 12.38
N ALA A 37 9.58 5.31 11.49
CA ALA A 37 10.05 5.19 10.10
C ALA A 37 9.09 5.82 9.09
N ARG A 38 8.40 6.91 9.46
CA ARG A 38 7.48 7.61 8.57
C ARG A 38 8.15 8.06 7.27
N HIS A 39 9.35 8.62 7.35
CA HIS A 39 10.19 8.98 6.19
C HIS A 39 10.46 7.80 5.24
N ILE A 40 10.73 6.60 5.76
CA ILE A 40 10.94 5.39 4.93
C ILE A 40 9.66 5.05 4.17
N ARG A 41 8.49 5.07 4.84
CA ARG A 41 7.21 4.79 4.18
C ARG A 41 6.87 5.79 3.09
N VAL A 42 7.18 7.08 3.28
CA VAL A 42 7.05 8.12 2.23
C VAL A 42 7.88 7.74 0.99
N LEU A 43 9.14 7.35 1.18
CA LEU A 43 10.02 6.95 0.09
C LEU A 43 9.59 5.64 -0.58
N GLN A 44 9.14 4.65 0.20
CA GLN A 44 8.61 3.40 -0.34
C GLN A 44 7.38 3.64 -1.23
N ILE A 45 6.45 4.49 -0.79
CA ILE A 45 5.27 4.90 -1.59
C ILE A 45 5.71 5.62 -2.86
N TYR A 46 6.69 6.52 -2.78
CA TYR A 46 7.22 7.22 -3.94
C TYR A 46 7.81 6.25 -4.98
N VAL A 47 8.67 5.32 -4.56
CA VAL A 47 9.27 4.33 -5.47
C VAL A 47 8.19 3.41 -6.06
N MET A 48 7.26 2.95 -5.23
CA MET A 48 6.19 2.05 -5.63
C MET A 48 5.26 2.67 -6.69
N THR A 49 4.87 3.92 -6.51
CA THR A 49 4.01 4.64 -7.46
C THR A 49 4.72 4.95 -8.78
N ASN A 50 6.03 5.21 -8.74
CA ASN A 50 6.82 5.31 -9.98
C ASN A 50 6.86 3.99 -10.75
N PHE A 51 7.06 2.88 -10.04
CA PHE A 51 7.02 1.55 -10.66
C PHE A 51 5.63 1.23 -11.23
N LEU A 52 4.54 1.57 -10.52
CA LEU A 52 3.18 1.40 -11.04
C LEU A 52 2.93 2.19 -12.32
N GLN A 53 3.44 3.43 -12.40
CA GLN A 53 3.33 4.22 -13.61
C GLN A 53 4.08 3.57 -14.78
N THR A 54 5.30 3.06 -14.54
CA THR A 54 6.05 2.31 -15.57
C THR A 54 5.27 1.07 -16.05
N LEU A 55 4.66 0.31 -15.14
CA LEU A 55 3.82 -0.83 -15.52
C LEU A 55 2.62 -0.39 -16.38
N ARG A 56 1.95 0.71 -16.02
CA ARG A 56 0.82 1.22 -16.82
C ARG A 56 1.26 1.57 -18.24
N GLU A 57 2.41 2.22 -18.39
CA GLU A 57 2.96 2.61 -19.69
C GLU A 57 3.39 1.40 -20.54
N GLU A 58 3.98 0.40 -19.89
CA GLU A 58 4.37 -0.87 -20.52
C GLU A 58 3.16 -1.63 -21.08
N PHE A 59 2.09 -1.69 -20.29
CA PHE A 59 0.86 -2.41 -20.64
C PHE A 59 -0.24 -1.51 -21.22
N ALA A 60 0.11 -0.32 -21.70
CA ALA A 60 -0.83 0.60 -22.33
C ALA A 60 -1.33 0.10 -23.70
N GLU A 61 -2.64 0.19 -23.91
CA GLU A 61 -3.30 -0.28 -25.13
C GLU A 61 -3.41 0.85 -26.17
N SER A 62 -3.31 0.52 -27.45
CA SER A 62 -3.61 1.46 -28.53
C SER A 62 -5.13 1.63 -28.66
N GLU A 63 -5.62 2.87 -28.70
CA GLU A 63 -7.06 3.14 -28.88
C GLU A 63 -7.59 2.70 -30.25
N ASP A 64 -6.73 2.60 -31.27
CA ASP A 64 -7.12 2.17 -32.63
C ASP A 64 -7.12 0.63 -32.79
N SER A 65 -8.19 -0.01 -32.34
CA SER A 65 -8.51 -1.40 -32.69
C SER A 65 -9.58 -1.53 -33.78
N SER A 66 -9.99 -0.42 -34.43
CA SER A 66 -10.77 -0.50 -35.67
C SER A 66 -9.82 -0.77 -36.84
N THR A 67 -10.08 -1.86 -37.56
CA THR A 67 -9.32 -2.44 -38.67
C THR A 67 -9.22 -1.54 -39.92
N ALA A 68 -8.59 -0.37 -39.83
CA ALA A 68 -8.20 0.42 -40.99
C ALA A 68 -6.68 0.26 -41.25
N PRO A 69 -6.24 0.13 -42.52
CA PRO A 69 -4.82 0.00 -42.84
C PRO A 69 -4.04 1.22 -42.35
N ALA A 70 -2.91 0.97 -41.69
CA ALA A 70 -2.04 1.99 -41.12
C ALA A 70 -1.48 2.94 -42.20
N GLU A 71 -1.87 4.21 -42.13
CA GLU A 71 -1.09 5.32 -42.70
C GLU A 71 0.13 5.61 -41.78
N PRO A 72 1.26 6.09 -42.30
CA PRO A 72 2.51 6.16 -41.55
C PRO A 72 2.42 7.20 -40.41
N ALA A 73 2.52 6.68 -39.18
CA ALA A 73 2.94 7.30 -37.92
C ALA A 73 2.82 8.84 -37.81
N SER A 74 1.63 9.30 -37.43
CA SER A 74 1.49 10.50 -36.61
C SER A 74 1.88 10.14 -35.16
N PHE A 75 2.76 10.92 -34.55
CA PHE A 75 3.32 10.74 -33.20
C PHE A 75 2.33 10.97 -32.04
N SER A 76 1.04 10.71 -32.24
CA SER A 76 -0.02 11.01 -31.26
C SER A 76 -1.11 9.94 -31.26
N ALA A 77 -0.73 8.66 -31.21
CA ALA A 77 -1.67 7.62 -30.80
C ALA A 77 -1.92 7.81 -29.30
N SER A 78 -3.10 8.29 -28.93
CA SER A 78 -3.56 8.26 -27.54
C SER A 78 -3.55 6.79 -27.09
N ARG A 79 -2.73 6.49 -26.07
CA ARG A 79 -2.64 5.15 -25.49
C ARG A 79 -3.47 5.14 -24.22
N ARG A 80 -4.38 4.19 -24.12
CA ARG A 80 -5.19 4.00 -22.92
C ARG A 80 -4.37 3.27 -21.88
N LEU A 81 -4.01 3.97 -20.80
CA LEU A 81 -3.32 3.36 -19.67
C LEU A 81 -4.28 2.41 -18.93
N PRO A 82 -3.81 1.23 -18.51
CA PRO A 82 -4.65 0.31 -17.75
C PRO A 82 -5.03 0.92 -16.39
N PRO A 83 -6.25 0.68 -15.90
CA PRO A 83 -6.65 1.05 -14.56
C PRO A 83 -5.83 0.27 -13.52
N VAL A 84 -5.80 0.80 -12.29
CA VAL A 84 -5.01 0.26 -11.18
C VAL A 84 -5.90 0.03 -9.96
N ILE A 85 -5.71 -1.10 -9.30
CA ILE A 85 -6.14 -1.33 -7.91
C ILE A 85 -4.87 -1.62 -7.09
N MET A 86 -4.69 -0.93 -5.98
CA MET A 86 -3.56 -1.09 -5.08
C MET A 86 -4.05 -1.29 -3.66
N CYS A 87 -3.77 -2.45 -3.08
CA CYS A 87 -4.13 -2.79 -1.72
C CYS A 87 -2.87 -2.89 -0.85
N GLY A 88 -3.05 -2.93 0.47
CA GLY A 88 -2.00 -3.37 1.37
C GLY A 88 -2.10 -2.82 2.77
N ASP A 89 -1.18 -3.29 3.61
CA ASP A 89 -0.84 -2.66 4.88
C ASP A 89 0.21 -1.58 4.60
N PHE A 90 -0.19 -0.33 4.75
CA PHE A 90 0.69 0.80 4.50
C PHE A 90 1.50 1.18 5.74
N ASN A 91 1.19 0.62 6.92
CA ASN A 91 1.74 1.06 8.20
C ASN A 91 1.70 2.60 8.37
N CYS A 92 0.71 3.23 7.74
CA CYS A 92 0.54 4.67 7.67
C CYS A 92 -0.79 5.03 8.32
N GLN A 93 -0.75 5.78 9.42
CA GLN A 93 -1.96 6.33 10.00
C GLN A 93 -2.55 7.45 9.10
N PRO A 94 -3.87 7.70 9.17
CA PRO A 94 -4.50 8.81 8.48
C PRO A 94 -3.77 10.15 8.74
N GLY A 95 -3.48 10.88 7.68
CA GLY A 95 -2.77 12.16 7.76
C GLY A 95 -1.25 12.08 7.77
N SER A 96 -0.66 10.88 7.77
CA SER A 96 0.78 10.69 7.58
C SER A 96 1.24 11.16 6.19
N GLY A 97 2.54 11.45 6.07
CA GLY A 97 3.18 11.95 4.86
C GLY A 97 2.99 11.05 3.65
N GLY A 98 3.01 9.73 3.87
CA GLY A 98 2.82 8.73 2.82
C GLY A 98 1.46 8.85 2.15
N LEU A 99 0.39 8.95 2.95
CA LEU A 99 -0.97 9.09 2.44
C LEU A 99 -1.21 10.49 1.87
N LYS A 100 -0.59 11.53 2.45
CA LYS A 100 -0.57 12.89 1.86
C LYS A 100 0.06 12.87 0.46
N LEU A 101 1.13 12.10 0.25
CA LEU A 101 1.78 11.97 -1.06
C LEU A 101 0.85 11.31 -2.08
N LEU A 102 0.17 10.22 -1.73
CA LEU A 102 -0.83 9.59 -2.62
C LEU A 102 -1.97 10.55 -2.97
N LYS A 103 -2.55 11.21 -1.95
CA LYS A 103 -3.70 12.11 -2.12
C LYS A 103 -3.38 13.39 -2.89
N LYS A 104 -2.25 14.05 -2.58
CA LYS A 104 -1.87 15.34 -3.18
C LYS A 104 -0.97 15.20 -4.41
N LYS A 105 -0.51 13.98 -4.71
CA LYS A 105 0.51 13.67 -5.72
C LYS A 105 1.86 14.38 -5.50
N ALA A 106 2.03 15.09 -4.40
CA ALA A 106 3.26 15.76 -4.03
C ALA A 106 3.31 16.07 -2.53
N VAL A 107 4.53 16.11 -1.98
CA VAL A 107 4.82 16.61 -0.63
C VAL A 107 6.03 17.54 -0.66
N HIS A 108 6.08 18.49 0.27
CA HIS A 108 7.18 19.45 0.38
C HIS A 108 8.33 18.89 1.23
N ALA A 109 9.50 19.54 1.12
CA ALA A 109 10.71 19.16 1.84
C ALA A 109 10.60 19.34 3.38
N TYR A 110 9.67 20.17 3.86
CA TYR A 110 9.45 20.43 5.30
C TYR A 110 8.34 19.57 5.94
N LEU A 111 8.05 18.39 5.39
CA LEU A 111 7.04 17.49 5.93
C LEU A 111 7.49 16.94 7.30
N ASP A 112 6.60 16.96 8.30
CA ASP A 112 6.92 16.49 9.66
C ASP A 112 7.53 15.08 9.69
N ASP A 113 7.09 14.21 8.79
CA ASP A 113 7.58 12.84 8.61
C ASP A 113 9.09 12.74 8.36
N TRP A 114 9.76 13.82 7.91
CA TRP A 114 11.21 13.84 7.71
C TRP A 114 12.02 13.97 9.00
N HIS A 115 11.45 14.55 10.07
CA HIS A 115 12.12 14.65 11.37
C HIS A 115 12.48 13.28 11.94
N ASP A 116 11.62 12.30 11.71
CA ASP A 116 11.86 10.90 12.06
C ASP A 116 13.14 10.37 11.41
N GLY A 117 13.47 10.78 10.18
CA GLY A 117 14.66 10.31 9.46
C GLY A 117 15.97 10.74 10.09
N LEU A 118 16.01 11.93 10.68
CA LEU A 118 17.19 12.44 11.39
C LEU A 118 17.43 11.65 12.69
N ALA A 119 16.34 11.30 13.38
CA ALA A 119 16.35 10.63 14.67
C ALA A 119 16.41 9.09 14.57
N PHE A 120 16.01 8.49 13.44
CA PHE A 120 15.81 7.06 13.30
C PHE A 120 17.08 6.24 13.58
N ARG A 121 16.99 5.27 14.50
CA ARG A 121 18.07 4.34 14.84
C ARG A 121 17.47 2.95 15.05
N TRP A 122 17.59 2.07 14.05
CA TRP A 122 17.04 0.71 14.12
C TRP A 122 17.46 -0.06 15.37
N GLU A 123 18.77 -0.07 15.67
CA GLU A 123 19.34 -0.88 16.76
C GLU A 123 19.01 -0.39 18.17
N LYS A 124 18.58 0.87 18.35
CA LYS A 124 18.32 1.44 19.69
C LYS A 124 16.86 1.31 20.14
N ASP A 125 15.96 1.12 19.20
CA ASP A 125 14.52 0.98 19.48
C ASP A 125 14.11 -0.49 19.70
N GLU A 126 14.97 -1.46 19.33
CA GLU A 126 14.83 -2.88 19.72
C GLU A 126 15.01 -3.07 21.24
N ASP A 127 15.98 -2.35 21.84
CA ASP A 127 16.24 -2.38 23.28
C ASP A 127 15.12 -1.70 24.09
N ALA A 128 14.59 -0.56 23.61
CA ALA A 128 13.51 0.16 24.28
C ALA A 128 12.17 -0.61 24.29
N ALA A 129 11.87 -1.34 23.21
CA ALA A 129 10.68 -2.20 23.17
C ALA A 129 10.81 -3.41 24.11
N ALA A 130 12.03 -3.93 24.31
CA ALA A 130 12.28 -4.99 25.29
C ALA A 130 12.21 -4.48 26.73
N GLU A 131 12.71 -3.26 26.99
CA GLU A 131 12.64 -2.62 28.32
C GLU A 131 11.19 -2.29 28.74
N ASP A 132 10.34 -1.84 27.80
CA ASP A 132 8.90 -1.59 28.06
C ASP A 132 8.09 -2.89 28.32
N GLU A 133 8.52 -4.03 27.79
CA GLU A 133 7.92 -5.34 28.09
C GLU A 133 8.40 -5.92 29.43
N GLU A 134 9.67 -5.71 29.80
CA GLU A 134 10.20 -6.12 31.12
C GLU A 134 9.59 -5.30 32.27
N GLU A 135 9.38 -3.99 32.11
CA GLU A 135 8.71 -3.15 33.14
C GLU A 135 7.25 -3.58 33.36
N LYS A 136 6.52 -3.92 32.29
CA LYS A 136 5.12 -4.39 32.40
C LYS A 136 4.99 -5.77 33.03
N ASN A 137 5.95 -6.67 32.77
CA ASN A 137 5.97 -7.99 33.39
C ASN A 137 6.40 -7.94 34.87
N GLY A 138 7.27 -6.99 35.24
CA GLY A 138 7.69 -6.77 36.63
C GLY A 138 6.55 -6.31 37.55
N ASP A 139 5.59 -5.56 37.02
CA ASP A 139 4.42 -5.08 37.76
C ASP A 139 3.33 -6.15 37.97
N GLU A 140 3.29 -7.20 37.13
CA GLU A 140 2.37 -8.34 37.30
C GLU A 140 2.92 -9.41 38.26
N GLU A 141 4.24 -9.67 38.27
CA GLU A 141 4.87 -10.58 39.24
C GLU A 141 4.80 -10.06 40.68
N ALA A 142 4.82 -8.73 40.88
CA ALA A 142 4.67 -8.13 42.20
C ALA A 142 3.26 -8.32 42.83
N LYS A 143 2.26 -8.78 42.06
CA LYS A 143 0.87 -8.96 42.52
C LYS A 143 0.40 -10.40 42.66
N SER A 144 1.20 -11.41 42.30
CA SER A 144 0.81 -12.83 42.41
C SER A 144 1.78 -13.63 43.29
N GLY A 145 1.83 -13.29 44.57
CA GLY A 145 2.47 -14.15 45.58
C GLY A 145 1.69 -15.46 45.77
N ILE A 146 2.02 -16.50 44.99
CA ILE A 146 1.60 -17.88 45.23
C ILE A 146 2.82 -18.80 45.05
N GLU A 147 3.33 -19.32 46.17
CA GLU A 147 4.31 -20.42 46.20
C GLU A 147 3.73 -21.68 45.54
N MET A 148 4.45 -22.29 44.60
CA MET A 148 4.23 -23.68 44.21
C MET A 148 5.50 -24.51 44.29
N LYS A 149 5.35 -25.65 44.98
CA LYS A 149 6.36 -26.69 45.17
C LYS A 149 6.70 -27.41 43.87
N LYS A 150 7.97 -27.81 43.81
CA LYS A 150 8.65 -28.58 42.78
C LYS A 150 8.21 -30.05 42.79
N GLU A 151 7.81 -30.61 41.64
CA GLU A 151 7.80 -32.07 41.39
C GLU A 151 8.28 -32.39 39.96
N ASP A 152 8.91 -33.56 39.84
CA ASP A 152 9.73 -34.07 38.74
C ASP A 152 8.96 -34.54 37.49
N ALA A 153 9.68 -34.55 36.36
CA ALA A 153 9.35 -35.12 35.04
C ALA A 153 9.17 -36.67 35.07
N PRO A 154 8.89 -37.43 33.96
CA PRO A 154 8.99 -37.07 32.53
C PRO A 154 7.93 -37.67 31.57
N GLY A 155 7.93 -37.22 30.30
CA GLY A 155 7.16 -37.89 29.25
C GLY A 155 7.32 -37.25 27.86
N THR A 156 8.19 -37.83 27.03
CA THR A 156 8.28 -37.61 25.58
C THR A 156 6.95 -37.95 24.90
N ILE A 157 6.36 -37.04 24.13
CA ILE A 157 5.34 -37.37 23.13
C ILE A 157 5.62 -36.66 21.81
N VAL A 158 5.59 -37.49 20.78
CA VAL A 158 5.91 -37.29 19.36
C VAL A 158 4.78 -36.55 18.65
N SER A 159 5.13 -35.64 17.73
CA SER A 159 4.19 -34.97 16.82
C SER A 159 3.47 -35.96 15.89
N PRO A 160 2.15 -35.83 15.69
CA PRO A 160 1.49 -36.36 14.51
C PRO A 160 1.10 -35.23 13.55
N SER A 161 1.65 -35.31 12.34
CA SER A 161 1.16 -34.61 11.15
C SER A 161 -0.16 -35.22 10.69
N LEU A 162 -1.14 -34.39 10.29
CA LEU A 162 -2.40 -34.82 9.68
C LEU A 162 -2.83 -33.84 8.55
N PRO A 163 -3.72 -34.27 7.63
CA PRO A 163 -3.46 -34.25 6.20
C PRO A 163 -4.23 -33.17 5.42
N GLU A 164 -3.79 -32.94 4.19
CA GLU A 164 -4.51 -32.17 3.17
C GLU A 164 -5.78 -32.90 2.72
N THR A 165 -6.94 -32.25 2.83
CA THR A 165 -8.09 -32.54 1.97
C THR A 165 -8.87 -31.25 1.68
N SER A 166 -8.91 -30.86 0.41
CA SER A 166 -9.83 -29.86 -0.13
C SER A 166 -11.25 -30.42 -0.25
N PRO A 167 -12.28 -29.54 -0.28
CA PRO A 167 -13.44 -29.79 -1.11
C PRO A 167 -13.72 -28.64 -2.10
N ALA A 168 -14.44 -29.00 -3.16
CA ALA A 168 -14.64 -28.24 -4.39
C ALA A 168 -15.86 -27.31 -4.39
N SER A 169 -15.66 -26.16 -5.05
CA SER A 169 -16.54 -25.38 -5.96
C SER A 169 -18.01 -25.05 -5.62
N SER A 170 -18.34 -23.75 -5.78
CA SER A 170 -19.49 -23.31 -6.58
C SER A 170 -19.20 -21.96 -7.27
N ASP A 171 -19.35 -21.95 -8.60
CA ASP A 171 -19.02 -20.87 -9.54
C ASP A 171 -19.93 -19.64 -9.48
N SER A 172 -19.33 -18.45 -9.38
CA SER A 172 -19.57 -17.34 -10.33
C SER A 172 -18.43 -16.31 -10.17
N ALA A 173 -17.33 -16.48 -10.89
CA ALA A 173 -16.26 -15.49 -10.91
C ALA A 173 -15.65 -15.40 -12.31
N VAL A 174 -15.66 -14.19 -12.87
CA VAL A 174 -15.02 -13.84 -14.14
C VAL A 174 -13.52 -14.07 -13.96
N ALA A 175 -12.98 -15.09 -14.65
CA ALA A 175 -11.64 -15.59 -14.38
C ALA A 175 -10.57 -14.78 -15.12
N PHE A 176 -9.85 -13.93 -14.38
CA PHE A 176 -8.62 -13.30 -14.85
C PHE A 176 -7.43 -14.26 -14.71
N ALA A 177 -6.56 -14.34 -15.72
CA ALA A 177 -5.30 -15.07 -15.62
C ALA A 177 -4.22 -14.13 -15.06
N ALA A 178 -3.54 -14.54 -13.98
CA ALA A 178 -2.41 -13.83 -13.41
C ALA A 178 -1.10 -14.47 -13.87
N ALA A 179 -0.15 -13.66 -14.33
CA ALA A 179 1.24 -14.05 -14.53
C ALA A 179 2.12 -13.23 -13.58
N SER A 180 3.03 -13.89 -12.85
CA SER A 180 4.00 -13.27 -11.95
C SER A 180 5.40 -13.41 -12.53
N GLU A 181 6.12 -12.31 -12.74
CA GLU A 181 7.56 -12.32 -12.99
C GLU A 181 8.27 -11.44 -11.95
N SER A 182 9.24 -12.02 -11.25
CA SER A 182 10.16 -11.32 -10.34
C SER A 182 11.54 -11.25 -11.00
N ARG A 183 12.14 -10.06 -11.13
CA ARG A 183 13.52 -9.89 -11.60
C ARG A 183 14.35 -9.16 -10.55
N ASN A 184 15.43 -9.82 -10.09
CA ASN A 184 16.51 -9.19 -9.33
C ASN A 184 17.51 -8.57 -10.31
N ALA A 185 17.93 -7.34 -10.06
CA ALA A 185 19.04 -6.71 -10.77
C ALA A 185 20.21 -6.51 -9.81
N GLU A 186 21.27 -7.28 -10.03
CA GLU A 186 22.60 -7.04 -9.47
C GLU A 186 23.34 -6.03 -10.36
N HIS A 187 24.04 -5.06 -9.77
CA HIS A 187 25.01 -4.26 -10.50
C HIS A 187 26.28 -4.04 -9.67
N GLU A 188 27.38 -4.54 -10.24
CA GLU A 188 28.76 -4.41 -9.75
C GLU A 188 29.27 -2.96 -9.90
N GLY A 189 30.14 -2.55 -8.98
CA GLY A 189 30.66 -1.18 -8.88
C GLY A 189 31.81 -0.83 -9.81
N LYS A 190 32.14 0.46 -9.83
CA LYS A 190 33.49 1.00 -10.11
C LYS A 190 33.67 2.34 -9.39
N GLY A 191 34.81 2.47 -8.72
CA GLY A 191 35.25 3.62 -7.93
C GLY A 191 35.86 4.78 -8.75
N PRO A 192 36.62 5.69 -8.11
CA PRO A 192 36.32 7.13 -8.14
C PRO A 192 37.29 7.98 -9.00
N HIS A 193 36.91 9.24 -9.24
CA HIS A 193 37.81 10.29 -9.71
C HIS A 193 37.58 11.62 -8.96
N GLU A 194 38.61 12.06 -8.25
CA GLU A 194 38.90 13.43 -7.77
C GLU A 194 39.08 14.38 -8.98
N MET A 195 39.01 15.72 -9.01
CA MET A 195 39.18 16.91 -8.12
C MET A 195 38.50 18.06 -8.94
N GLU A 196 38.08 19.25 -8.50
CA GLU A 196 38.82 20.33 -7.82
C GLU A 196 37.87 21.53 -7.57
N SER A 197 38.36 22.48 -6.80
CA SER A 197 37.72 23.59 -6.09
C SER A 197 37.37 24.84 -6.93
N GLY A 198 36.40 25.62 -6.43
CA GLY A 198 36.11 26.97 -6.89
C GLY A 198 35.15 27.69 -5.94
N ILE A 199 35.69 28.36 -4.93
CA ILE A 199 34.98 29.25 -4.00
C ILE A 199 34.75 30.58 -4.70
N ASP A 200 33.53 31.11 -4.66
CA ASP A 200 33.33 32.56 -4.71
C ASP A 200 32.11 32.98 -3.85
N HIS A 201 32.40 33.82 -2.86
CA HIS A 201 31.44 34.41 -1.93
C HIS A 201 30.73 35.61 -2.57
N ARG A 202 29.41 35.72 -2.36
CA ARG A 202 28.72 37.01 -2.19
C ARG A 202 27.42 36.83 -1.40
N GLU A 203 27.42 37.37 -0.18
CA GLU A 203 26.28 37.50 0.71
C GLU A 203 25.30 38.58 0.24
N ALA A 204 24.00 38.36 0.44
CA ALA A 204 23.17 39.09 1.41
C ALA A 204 21.68 39.12 0.97
N GLY A 205 20.82 38.53 1.79
CA GLY A 205 19.37 38.62 1.67
C GLY A 205 18.73 37.74 2.73
N GLY A 206 18.52 38.30 3.92
CA GLY A 206 18.06 37.57 5.09
C GLY A 206 16.64 37.06 4.96
N GLU A 207 16.48 35.76 5.16
CA GLU A 207 15.29 35.18 5.80
C GLU A 207 15.82 34.36 6.97
N GLN A 208 15.29 34.65 8.17
CA GLN A 208 15.44 33.77 9.32
C GLN A 208 14.68 32.48 8.99
N GLY A 209 15.34 31.57 8.29
CA GLY A 209 14.86 30.21 8.11
C GLY A 209 14.77 29.57 9.48
N THR A 210 13.61 28.98 9.79
CA THR A 210 13.54 27.98 10.84
C THR A 210 14.67 26.98 10.59
N GLY A 211 15.50 26.72 11.60
CA GLY A 211 16.69 25.85 11.49
C GLY A 211 16.35 24.38 11.28
N GLU A 212 15.32 24.07 10.49
CA GLU A 212 14.91 22.74 10.11
C GLU A 212 15.74 22.31 8.90
N GLU A 213 16.50 21.22 9.05
CA GLU A 213 17.15 20.57 7.92
C GLU A 213 16.07 20.06 6.97
N PRO A 214 16.01 20.53 5.71
CA PRO A 214 14.95 20.14 4.81
C PRO A 214 15.12 18.67 4.43
N GLY A 215 14.01 17.92 4.44
CA GLY A 215 13.92 16.64 3.78
C GLY A 215 13.84 16.78 2.26
N VAL A 216 13.12 15.87 1.60
CA VAL A 216 13.02 15.85 0.13
C VAL A 216 11.61 16.21 -0.31
N ALA A 217 11.50 17.15 -1.26
CA ALA A 217 10.25 17.40 -1.96
C ALA A 217 10.03 16.29 -3.00
N LEU A 218 8.88 15.62 -2.94
CA LEU A 218 8.55 14.49 -3.83
C LEU A 218 7.29 14.80 -4.63
N ARG A 219 7.26 14.31 -5.87
CA ARG A 219 6.10 14.41 -6.77
C ARG A 219 5.92 13.10 -7.51
N LEU A 220 4.70 12.55 -7.46
CA LEU A 220 4.36 11.31 -8.17
C LEU A 220 4.35 11.55 -9.70
N PRO A 221 4.70 10.54 -10.51
CA PRO A 221 4.74 10.70 -11.96
C PRO A 221 3.34 10.69 -12.60
N GLY A 222 3.24 11.41 -13.73
CA GLY A 222 2.18 11.27 -14.73
C GLY A 222 0.73 11.42 -14.20
N ASP A 223 -0.17 10.71 -14.88
CA ASP A 223 -1.61 10.69 -14.64
C ASP A 223 -2.03 9.57 -13.67
N LEU A 224 -1.13 9.12 -12.78
CA LEU A 224 -1.50 8.16 -11.74
C LEU A 224 -2.41 8.85 -10.71
N ASP A 225 -3.64 8.38 -10.63
CA ASP A 225 -4.76 9.01 -9.94
C ASP A 225 -5.42 8.03 -8.97
N LEU A 226 -4.66 7.63 -7.95
CA LEU A 226 -5.10 6.69 -6.94
C LEU A 226 -5.99 7.39 -5.90
N VAL A 227 -7.23 6.91 -5.76
CA VAL A 227 -8.23 7.38 -4.80
C VAL A 227 -8.38 6.34 -3.70
N ASP A 228 -8.37 6.78 -2.43
CA ASP A 228 -8.64 5.91 -1.29
C ASP A 228 -10.12 5.49 -1.32
N CYS A 229 -10.36 4.19 -1.46
CA CYS A 229 -11.70 3.66 -1.57
C CYS A 229 -12.51 3.85 -0.29
N TYR A 230 -11.90 4.10 0.86
CA TYR A 230 -12.58 4.38 2.14
C TYR A 230 -12.67 5.88 2.48
N GLU A 231 -12.22 6.80 1.61
CA GLU A 231 -12.16 8.24 1.92
C GLU A 231 -13.49 8.83 2.42
N ASP A 232 -14.61 8.49 1.76
CA ASP A 232 -15.94 8.99 2.12
C ASP A 232 -16.56 8.31 3.36
N SER A 233 -15.99 7.18 3.79
CA SER A 233 -16.46 6.42 4.95
C SER A 233 -15.28 5.74 5.64
N PRO A 234 -14.39 6.51 6.31
CA PRO A 234 -13.16 5.98 6.89
C PRO A 234 -13.42 4.92 7.96
N LEU A 235 -12.55 3.93 8.02
CA LEU A 235 -12.53 2.95 9.11
C LEU A 235 -11.96 3.59 10.37
N ALA A 236 -12.54 3.26 11.53
CA ALA A 236 -12.02 3.69 12.83
C ALA A 236 -10.65 3.04 13.11
N PHE A 237 -10.49 1.78 12.72
CA PHE A 237 -9.27 1.01 12.79
C PHE A 237 -9.31 -0.13 11.78
N SER A 238 -8.13 -0.60 11.38
CA SER A 238 -7.94 -1.86 10.67
C SER A 238 -7.00 -2.79 11.46
N ASN A 239 -6.13 -2.25 12.32
CA ASN A 239 -5.34 -2.99 13.31
C ASN A 239 -5.80 -2.62 14.73
N PHE A 240 -5.94 -3.61 15.61
CA PHE A 240 -6.33 -3.38 17.00
C PHE A 240 -5.68 -4.39 17.95
N VAL A 241 -4.61 -3.98 18.62
CA VAL A 241 -3.92 -4.77 19.65
C VAL A 241 -3.91 -4.03 20.99
N SER A 242 -3.37 -4.68 22.03
CA SER A 242 -3.20 -4.03 23.33
C SER A 242 -2.25 -2.83 23.20
N GLY A 243 -2.73 -1.64 23.61
CA GLY A 243 -1.94 -0.40 23.58
C GLY A 243 -1.79 0.28 22.22
N PHE A 244 -2.19 -0.35 21.11
CA PHE A 244 -2.12 0.25 19.77
C PHE A 244 -3.36 -0.06 18.93
N GLN A 245 -3.96 0.99 18.36
CA GLN A 245 -5.10 0.90 17.45
C GLN A 245 -4.92 1.91 16.32
N ALA A 246 -5.07 1.48 15.08
CA ALA A 246 -4.89 2.37 13.94
C ALA A 246 -5.58 1.83 12.67
N THR A 247 -5.87 2.74 11.74
CA THR A 247 -6.15 2.40 10.34
C THR A 247 -4.83 2.40 9.59
N LEU A 248 -4.39 1.20 9.18
CA LEU A 248 -3.13 0.95 8.50
C LEU A 248 -3.32 0.33 7.11
N ASP A 249 -4.47 -0.30 6.89
CA ASP A 249 -4.81 -1.02 5.66
C ASP A 249 -5.66 -0.15 4.74
N TYR A 250 -5.30 -0.13 3.46
CA TYR A 250 -5.96 0.71 2.46
C TYR A 250 -6.20 -0.04 1.16
N ILE A 251 -7.30 0.32 0.49
CA ILE A 251 -7.57 -0.05 -0.91
C ILE A 251 -7.62 1.25 -1.71
N TYR A 252 -6.67 1.43 -2.60
CA TYR A 252 -6.63 2.50 -3.59
C TYR A 252 -7.08 1.99 -4.95
N ALA A 253 -7.83 2.81 -5.70
CA ALA A 253 -8.21 2.51 -7.07
C ALA A 253 -8.00 3.74 -7.96
N SER A 254 -7.65 3.55 -9.24
CA SER A 254 -7.61 4.65 -10.21
C SER A 254 -9.00 5.26 -10.41
N SER A 255 -9.07 6.50 -10.92
CA SER A 255 -10.36 7.18 -11.07
C SER A 255 -11.28 6.56 -12.12
N ASP A 256 -10.81 5.55 -12.87
CA ASP A 256 -11.63 4.69 -13.71
C ASP A 256 -12.72 3.94 -12.92
N PHE A 257 -12.57 3.80 -11.61
CA PHE A 257 -13.52 3.11 -10.75
C PHE A 257 -14.41 4.07 -9.95
N LYS A 258 -15.60 3.58 -9.66
CA LYS A 258 -16.54 4.11 -8.67
C LYS A 258 -16.72 3.06 -7.57
N VAL A 259 -16.60 3.49 -6.32
CA VAL A 259 -16.94 2.63 -5.17
C VAL A 259 -18.47 2.51 -5.08
N VAL A 260 -18.97 1.27 -5.09
CA VAL A 260 -20.40 0.95 -5.00
C VAL A 260 -20.79 0.63 -3.56
N ALA A 261 -19.98 -0.18 -2.89
CA ALA A 261 -20.19 -0.57 -1.50
C ALA A 261 -18.85 -0.77 -0.79
N ARG A 262 -18.88 -0.76 0.53
CA ARG A 262 -17.74 -0.95 1.42
C ARG A 262 -18.14 -1.94 2.51
N LEU A 263 -17.24 -2.85 2.85
CA LEU A 263 -17.41 -3.64 4.06
C LEU A 263 -17.33 -2.67 5.25
N PRO A 264 -18.37 -2.58 6.10
CA PRO A 264 -18.32 -1.69 7.24
C PRO A 264 -17.28 -2.17 8.26
N GLY A 265 -16.67 -1.22 8.95
CA GLY A 265 -15.81 -1.52 10.09
C GLY A 265 -16.56 -2.19 11.23
N VAL A 266 -15.82 -2.79 12.16
CA VAL A 266 -16.38 -3.41 13.37
C VAL A 266 -16.43 -2.40 14.51
N SER A 267 -17.33 -2.62 15.47
CA SER A 267 -17.41 -1.76 16.66
C SER A 267 -16.18 -1.93 17.56
N GLU A 268 -15.57 -0.81 17.95
CA GLU A 268 -14.49 -0.78 18.94
C GLU A 268 -14.93 -1.42 20.27
N GLU A 269 -16.15 -1.15 20.73
CA GLU A 269 -16.68 -1.73 21.97
C GLU A 269 -16.73 -3.27 21.89
N ALA A 270 -17.12 -3.80 20.73
CA ALA A 270 -17.19 -5.25 20.51
C ALA A 270 -15.80 -5.90 20.52
N VAL A 271 -14.79 -5.21 19.96
CA VAL A 271 -13.40 -5.69 19.98
C VAL A 271 -12.80 -5.59 21.38
N ARG A 272 -13.02 -4.46 22.08
CA ARG A 272 -12.55 -4.27 23.47
C ARG A 272 -13.15 -5.26 24.45
N ALA A 273 -14.41 -5.67 24.24
CA ALA A 273 -15.05 -6.71 25.05
C ALA A 273 -14.30 -8.07 24.99
N HIS A 274 -13.46 -8.28 23.98
CA HIS A 274 -12.62 -9.47 23.81
C HIS A 274 -11.14 -9.21 24.12
N GLY A 275 -10.77 -8.01 24.59
CA GLY A 275 -9.39 -7.63 24.92
C GLY A 275 -8.55 -7.15 23.72
N GLY A 276 -9.14 -7.03 22.52
CA GLY A 276 -8.42 -6.68 21.29
C GLY A 276 -8.50 -7.79 20.23
N LEU A 277 -7.63 -7.69 19.23
CA LEU A 277 -7.40 -8.69 18.20
C LEU A 277 -5.99 -9.31 18.37
N PRO A 278 -5.76 -10.56 17.93
CA PRO A 278 -6.76 -11.52 17.47
C PRO A 278 -7.66 -11.99 18.62
N CYS A 279 -8.84 -12.52 18.29
CA CYS A 279 -9.76 -13.14 19.24
C CYS A 279 -10.54 -14.28 18.58
N HIS A 280 -11.40 -14.98 19.33
CA HIS A 280 -12.14 -16.14 18.81
C HIS A 280 -12.94 -15.84 17.52
N GLY A 281 -13.46 -14.62 17.36
CA GLY A 281 -14.18 -14.20 16.15
C GLY A 281 -13.31 -13.68 15.02
N TYR A 282 -12.06 -13.30 15.31
CA TYR A 282 -11.17 -12.60 14.38
C TYR A 282 -9.74 -13.18 14.52
N PRO A 283 -9.29 -14.01 13.56
CA PRO A 283 -8.04 -14.78 13.69
C PRO A 283 -6.77 -13.98 13.39
N SER A 284 -6.87 -12.68 13.13
CA SER A 284 -5.75 -11.75 12.91
C SER A 284 -5.96 -10.51 13.76
N ASP A 285 -4.85 -9.87 14.12
CA ASP A 285 -4.75 -8.54 14.69
C ASP A 285 -5.20 -7.42 13.73
N HIS A 286 -5.28 -7.73 12.42
CA HIS A 286 -5.88 -6.89 11.40
C HIS A 286 -7.28 -7.38 11.00
N LEU A 287 -8.12 -6.44 10.60
CA LEU A 287 -9.43 -6.70 10.00
C LEU A 287 -9.31 -6.71 8.48
N ALA A 288 -9.94 -7.70 7.86
CA ALA A 288 -10.13 -7.70 6.42
C ALA A 288 -10.96 -6.46 6.01
N ILE A 289 -10.53 -5.79 4.96
CA ILE A 289 -11.24 -4.68 4.32
C ILE A 289 -11.65 -5.10 2.91
N ALA A 290 -12.84 -4.67 2.47
CA ALA A 290 -13.34 -5.01 1.14
C ALA A 290 -14.19 -3.89 0.55
N VAL A 291 -14.18 -3.76 -0.77
CA VAL A 291 -14.98 -2.78 -1.51
C VAL A 291 -15.54 -3.43 -2.77
N ASP A 292 -16.75 -3.02 -3.15
CA ASP A 292 -17.31 -3.31 -4.46
C ASP A 292 -16.96 -2.15 -5.39
N LEU A 293 -16.23 -2.44 -6.48
CA LEU A 293 -15.84 -1.44 -7.48
C LEU A 293 -16.62 -1.65 -8.78
N GLN A 294 -17.13 -0.56 -9.33
CA GLN A 294 -17.72 -0.51 -10.66
C GLN A 294 -16.84 0.35 -11.57
N LEU A 295 -16.48 -0.19 -12.73
CA LEU A 295 -15.80 0.61 -13.75
C LEU A 295 -16.76 1.67 -14.32
N LYS A 296 -16.28 2.90 -14.48
CA LYS A 296 -17.03 3.97 -15.13
C LYS A 296 -17.08 3.72 -16.64
N SER A 297 -18.26 3.86 -17.24
CA SER A 297 -18.39 3.79 -18.70
C SER A 297 -17.66 4.97 -19.34
N THR A 298 -16.97 4.71 -20.44
CA THR A 298 -16.44 5.75 -21.33
C THR A 298 -17.52 6.22 -22.29
N GLU A 299 -18.66 6.67 -21.78
CA GLU A 299 -19.57 7.43 -22.64
C GLU A 299 -19.11 8.88 -22.64
N SER A 300 -18.59 9.33 -23.79
CA SER A 300 -18.48 10.76 -24.09
C SER A 300 -19.86 11.40 -23.82
N PRO A 301 -19.96 12.53 -23.12
CA PRO A 301 -21.25 13.17 -22.90
C PRO A 301 -21.87 13.43 -24.27
N GLU A 302 -22.97 12.73 -24.58
CA GLU A 302 -23.73 13.00 -25.78
C GLU A 302 -24.05 14.50 -25.77
N ASN A 303 -23.63 15.17 -26.84
CA ASN A 303 -24.04 16.54 -27.13
C ASN A 303 -25.57 16.58 -27.09
N SER A 304 -26.13 17.04 -25.96
CA SER A 304 -27.54 17.35 -25.82
C SER A 304 -27.82 18.66 -26.55
N TYR A 305 -27.66 18.64 -27.87
CA TYR A 305 -28.30 19.60 -28.77
C TYR A 305 -29.59 18.97 -29.28
N THR A 306 -30.65 19.14 -28.49
CA THR A 306 -32.04 19.10 -28.94
C THR A 306 -32.78 20.20 -28.18
N LYS A 307 -33.59 21.06 -28.78
CA LYS A 307 -33.85 21.44 -30.16
C LYS A 307 -34.52 22.82 -30.10
#